data_AF-A0A382MSY2-F1
#
_entry.id   AF-A0A382MSY2-F1
#
_cell.length_a   1.000
_cell.length_b   1.000
_cell.length_c   1.000
_cell.angle_alpha   90.00
_cell.angle_beta   90.00
_cell.angle_gamma   90.00
#
_symmetry.space_group_name_H-M   'P 1'
#
loop_
_entity.id
_entity.type
_entity.pdbx_description
1 polymer ?
#
loop_
_entity_poly.entity_id
_entity_poly.type
_entity_poly.pdbx_seq_one_letter_code
_entity_poly.pdbx_strand_id
1 'polypeptide(L)'
;GAVFVLVAFILFDKDRELKQIPSTRTGPQVIREVQQYLKKTNVYAYGDRSRTLNCWTEFEEQEFNAEYLHRGSWRIDAYYDLVRYYWRVDDITLEVTRDSWLRTPNPTIGC
;
A
#
# COMPACT_ATOMS: atom_id res chain seq x y z
N GLY A 1 26.62 47.01 4.14
CA GLY A 1 26.44 45.73 4.87
C GLY A 1 25.08 45.16 4.53
N ALA A 2 25.09 43.95 3.99
CA ALA A 2 24.02 43.01 3.63
C ALA A 2 22.55 43.48 3.55
N VAL A 3 22.04 43.55 2.30
CA VAL A 3 20.63 43.38 1.94
C VAL A 3 20.38 41.87 1.88
N PHE A 4 19.70 41.30 2.87
CA PHE A 4 19.32 39.89 2.84
C PHE A 4 18.05 39.70 2.00
N VAL A 5 18.18 38.83 1.02
CA VAL A 5 17.30 38.58 -0.12
C VAL A 5 15.99 37.91 0.33
N LEU A 6 14.88 38.65 0.24
CA LEU A 6 13.51 38.17 0.49
C LEU A 6 12.92 37.59 -0.81
N VAL A 7 13.64 36.67 -1.47
CA VAL A 7 13.25 36.09 -2.78
C VAL A 7 13.10 34.56 -2.73
N ALA A 8 13.02 33.97 -1.53
CA ALA A 8 12.90 32.52 -1.40
C ALA A 8 11.46 31.97 -1.42
N PHE A 9 10.43 32.80 -1.19
CA PHE A 9 9.06 32.28 -1.00
C PHE A 9 8.19 32.25 -2.26
N ILE A 10 8.50 33.04 -3.29
CA ILE A 10 7.64 33.13 -4.49
C ILE A 10 7.90 31.96 -5.48
N LEU A 11 9.04 31.28 -5.39
CA LEU A 11 9.39 30.19 -6.32
C LEU A 11 8.87 28.81 -5.91
N PHE A 12 8.45 28.60 -4.67
CA PHE A 12 7.87 27.32 -4.22
C PHE A 12 6.34 27.26 -4.41
N ASP A 13 5.65 28.39 -4.52
CA ASP A 13 4.18 28.45 -4.73
C ASP A 13 3.75 28.07 -6.15
N LYS A 14 4.69 27.80 -7.06
CA LYS A 14 4.40 26.98 -8.25
C LYS A 14 4.51 25.50 -7.89
N ASP A 15 3.83 25.14 -6.81
CA ASP A 15 3.38 23.78 -6.57
C ASP A 15 2.68 23.35 -7.86
N ARG A 16 3.33 22.47 -8.62
CA ARG A 16 2.68 21.74 -9.69
C ARG A 16 1.50 21.04 -9.04
N GLU A 17 0.29 21.58 -9.20
CA GLU A 17 -0.93 20.83 -8.93
C GLU A 17 -0.81 19.53 -9.72
N LEU A 18 -0.47 18.45 -9.02
CA LEU A 18 -0.29 17.15 -9.63
C LEU A 18 -1.64 16.79 -10.22
N LYS A 19 -1.69 16.60 -11.55
CA LYS A 19 -2.92 16.25 -12.26
C LYS A 19 -3.54 15.03 -11.57
N GLN A 20 -4.65 15.26 -10.87
CA GLN A 20 -5.37 14.22 -10.16
C GLN A 20 -5.99 13.30 -11.22
N ILE A 21 -5.55 12.04 -11.25
CA ILE A 21 -6.20 11.02 -12.08
C ILE A 21 -7.35 10.49 -11.25
N PRO A 22 -8.63 10.65 -11.64
CA PRO A 22 -9.75 10.09 -10.89
C PRO A 22 -9.69 8.56 -10.89
N SER A 23 -10.21 7.92 -9.84
CA SER A 23 -10.27 6.46 -9.79
C SER A 23 -11.34 5.91 -10.73
N THR A 24 -11.06 4.77 -11.35
CA THR A 24 -12.00 4.02 -12.19
C THR A 24 -12.61 2.82 -11.46
N ARG A 25 -12.14 2.55 -10.24
CA ARG A 25 -12.61 1.48 -9.34
C ARG A 25 -13.15 2.03 -8.03
N THR A 26 -13.72 1.15 -7.22
CA THR A 26 -14.16 1.45 -5.85
C THR A 26 -13.31 0.72 -4.82
N GLY A 27 -13.28 1.24 -3.59
CA GLY A 27 -12.59 0.58 -2.46
C GLY A 27 -12.96 -0.90 -2.30
N PRO A 28 -14.24 -1.28 -2.28
CA PRO A 28 -14.64 -2.69 -2.17
C PRO A 28 -14.17 -3.57 -3.34
N GLN A 29 -14.09 -3.01 -4.57
CA GLN A 29 -13.58 -3.76 -5.72
C GLN A 29 -12.09 -4.07 -5.54
N VAL A 30 -11.28 -3.07 -5.18
CA VAL A 30 -9.83 -3.29 -5.04
C VAL A 30 -9.48 -4.11 -3.80
N ILE A 31 -10.26 -4.03 -2.73
CA ILE A 31 -10.13 -4.93 -1.57
C ILE A 31 -10.37 -6.38 -2.02
N ARG A 32 -11.40 -6.65 -2.82
CA ARG A 32 -11.66 -7.99 -3.33
C ARG A 32 -10.47 -8.55 -4.11
N GLU A 33 -9.81 -7.74 -4.93
CA GLU A 33 -8.61 -8.17 -5.67
C GLU A 33 -7.47 -8.55 -4.73
N VAL A 34 -7.22 -7.78 -3.67
CA VAL A 34 -6.24 -8.14 -2.64
C VAL A 34 -6.63 -9.45 -1.95
N GLN A 35 -7.89 -9.63 -1.57
CA GLN A 35 -8.34 -10.89 -0.96
C GLN A 35 -8.13 -12.09 -1.89
N GLN A 36 -8.37 -11.94 -3.21
CA GLN A 36 -8.12 -12.99 -4.19
C GLN A 36 -6.63 -13.27 -4.39
N TYR A 37 -5.80 -12.23 -4.37
CA TYR A 37 -4.34 -12.37 -4.36
C TYR A 37 -3.88 -13.17 -3.13
N LEU A 38 -4.34 -12.81 -1.93
CA LEU A 38 -3.96 -13.49 -0.68
C LEU A 38 -4.39 -14.97 -0.67
N LYS A 39 -5.58 -15.29 -1.21
CA LYS A 39 -6.07 -16.68 -1.32
C LYS A 39 -5.16 -17.58 -2.14
N LYS A 40 -4.48 -16.99 -3.14
CA LYS A 40 -3.57 -17.69 -4.05
C LYS A 40 -2.11 -17.63 -3.59
N THR A 41 -1.81 -16.89 -2.53
CA THR A 41 -0.44 -16.61 -2.10
C THR A 41 -0.08 -17.47 -0.89
N ASN A 42 0.92 -18.34 -1.07
CA ASN A 42 1.55 -19.08 0.01
C ASN A 42 2.96 -18.54 0.25
N VAL A 43 3.33 -18.36 1.51
CA VAL A 43 4.61 -17.78 1.92
C VAL A 43 5.26 -18.65 2.99
N TYR A 44 6.57 -18.48 3.20
CA TYR A 44 7.23 -19.13 4.34
C TYR A 44 6.78 -18.51 5.66
N ALA A 45 6.66 -19.37 6.69
CA ALA A 45 6.43 -18.92 8.04
C ALA A 45 7.63 -18.11 8.56
N TYR A 46 7.41 -17.29 9.59
CA TYR A 46 8.38 -16.41 10.26
C TYR A 46 9.82 -16.96 10.34
N GLY A 47 10.65 -16.66 9.34
CA GLY A 47 12.04 -17.14 9.27
C GLY A 47 12.21 -18.65 9.08
N ASP A 48 11.13 -19.43 9.03
CA ASP A 48 11.13 -20.88 8.86
C ASP A 48 10.77 -21.26 7.42
N ARG A 49 11.79 -21.67 6.67
CA ARG A 49 11.64 -22.11 5.27
C ARG A 49 11.09 -23.53 5.11
N SER A 50 10.92 -24.29 6.19
CA SER A 50 10.35 -25.63 6.15
C SER A 50 8.83 -25.64 6.20
N ARG A 51 8.22 -24.54 6.65
CA ARG A 51 6.78 -24.38 6.81
C ARG A 51 6.24 -23.28 5.91
N THR A 52 5.16 -23.58 5.19
CA THR A 52 4.41 -22.60 4.40
C THR A 52 3.09 -22.23 5.08
N LEU A 53 2.69 -20.97 4.95
CA LEU A 53 1.41 -20.41 5.39
C LEU A 53 0.66 -19.88 4.18
N ASN A 54 -0.68 -19.97 4.21
CA ASN A 54 -1.52 -19.31 3.22
C ASN A 54 -1.86 -17.89 3.73
N CYS A 55 -1.60 -16.88 2.91
CA CYS A 55 -1.84 -15.50 3.32
C CYS A 55 -3.31 -15.22 3.64
N TRP A 56 -4.27 -15.82 2.92
CA TRP A 56 -5.68 -15.58 3.25
C TRP A 56 -6.06 -16.11 4.62
N THR A 57 -5.59 -17.31 5.01
CA THR A 57 -5.86 -17.86 6.35
C THR A 57 -5.43 -16.93 7.47
N GLU A 58 -4.32 -16.20 7.29
CA GLU A 58 -3.84 -15.25 8.31
C GLU A 58 -4.65 -13.94 8.34
N PHE A 59 -5.19 -13.53 7.18
CA PHE A 59 -5.84 -12.23 7.02
C PHE A 59 -7.38 -12.27 6.92
N GLU A 60 -8.02 -13.44 6.91
CA GLU A 60 -9.45 -13.56 6.58
C GLU A 60 -10.39 -12.87 7.57
N GLU A 61 -9.99 -12.78 8.84
CA GLU A 61 -10.73 -12.09 9.89
C GLU A 61 -10.32 -10.62 10.06
N GLN A 62 -9.33 -10.15 9.28
CA GLN A 62 -8.80 -8.81 9.42
C GLN A 62 -9.61 -7.79 8.61
N GLU A 63 -9.68 -6.57 9.13
CA GLU A 63 -10.31 -5.45 8.44
C GLU A 63 -9.35 -4.86 7.40
N PHE A 64 -9.87 -4.66 6.17
CA PHE A 64 -9.14 -4.07 5.07
C PHE A 64 -9.60 -2.64 4.81
N ASN A 65 -8.65 -1.72 4.71
CA ASN A 65 -8.88 -0.33 4.33
C ASN A 65 -8.36 -0.07 2.92
N ALA A 66 -9.04 0.82 2.18
CA ALA A 66 -8.64 1.20 0.83
C ALA A 66 -8.51 2.73 0.71
N GLU A 67 -7.40 3.17 0.15
CA GLU A 67 -7.08 4.58 -0.07
C GLU A 67 -6.59 4.76 -1.51
N TYR A 68 -7.18 5.72 -2.21
CA TYR A 68 -6.77 6.03 -3.58
C TYR A 68 -5.69 7.10 -3.60
N LEU A 69 -4.54 6.82 -4.24
CA LEU A 69 -3.35 7.69 -4.17
C LEU A 69 -3.28 8.76 -5.26
N HIS A 70 -4.40 9.05 -5.93
CA HIS A 70 -4.52 10.09 -6.97
C HIS A 70 -3.57 9.95 -8.18
N ARG A 71 -2.86 8.82 -8.30
CA ARG A 71 -1.87 8.51 -9.33
C ARG A 71 -2.19 7.22 -10.11
N GLY A 72 -3.47 6.83 -10.16
CA GLY A 72 -3.90 5.59 -10.82
C GLY A 72 -3.62 4.32 -10.00
N SER A 73 -3.37 4.44 -8.70
CA SER A 73 -3.11 3.29 -7.83
C SER A 73 -3.85 3.41 -6.50
N TRP A 74 -4.33 2.28 -6.02
CA TRP A 74 -4.90 2.12 -4.69
C TRP A 74 -3.85 1.55 -3.73
N ARG A 75 -3.91 2.01 -2.49
CA ARG A 75 -3.26 1.41 -1.33
C ARG A 75 -4.32 0.67 -0.55
N ILE A 76 -4.08 -0.61 -0.29
CA ILE A 76 -4.91 -1.42 0.58
C ILE A 76 -4.05 -1.80 1.78
N ASP A 77 -4.62 -1.78 2.97
CA ASP A 77 -3.92 -2.18 4.16
C ASP A 77 -4.79 -2.97 5.13
N ALA A 78 -4.15 -3.81 5.92
CA ALA A 78 -4.74 -4.57 7.01
C ALA A 78 -3.70 -4.76 8.12
N TYR A 79 -4.17 -4.91 9.36
CA TYR A 79 -3.31 -5.26 10.48
C TYR A 79 -3.28 -6.77 10.68
N TYR A 80 -2.11 -7.32 10.99
CA TYR A 80 -1.90 -8.70 11.41
C TYR A 80 -0.68 -8.76 12.32
N ASP A 81 -0.80 -9.42 13.48
CA ASP A 81 0.25 -9.54 14.50
C ASP A 81 0.97 -8.20 14.83
N LEU A 82 0.18 -7.14 15.05
CA LEU A 82 0.65 -5.77 15.37
C LEU A 82 1.47 -5.11 14.25
N VAL A 83 1.50 -5.70 13.05
CA VAL A 83 2.14 -5.14 11.86
C VAL A 83 1.06 -4.72 10.87
N ARG A 84 1.23 -3.54 10.28
CA ARG A 84 0.38 -3.08 9.18
C ARG A 84 1.00 -3.50 7.85
N TYR A 85 0.26 -4.32 7.12
CA TYR A 85 0.62 -4.79 5.80
C TYR A 85 -0.01 -3.89 4.74
N TYR A 86 0.66 -3.76 3.61
CA TYR A 86 0.21 -2.91 2.52
C TYR A 86 0.32 -3.64 1.19
N TRP A 87 -0.70 -3.42 0.36
CA TRP A 87 -0.73 -3.83 -1.03
C TRP A 87 -1.02 -2.62 -1.91
N ARG A 88 -0.43 -2.64 -3.10
CA ARG A 88 -0.71 -1.72 -4.19
C ARG A 88 -1.58 -2.44 -5.19
N VAL A 89 -2.67 -1.79 -5.60
CA VAL A 89 -3.52 -2.26 -6.69
C VAL A 89 -3.52 -1.20 -7.78
N ASP A 90 -3.12 -1.57 -8.99
CA ASP A 90 -3.26 -0.69 -10.15
C ASP A 90 -4.74 -0.49 -10.50
N ASP A 91 -5.19 0.75 -10.63
CA ASP A 91 -6.61 1.08 -10.80
C ASP A 91 -7.19 0.57 -12.13
N ILE A 92 -6.34 0.43 -13.17
CA ILE A 92 -6.78 0.05 -14.51
C ILE A 92 -6.74 -1.48 -14.66
N THR A 93 -5.58 -2.06 -14.39
CA THR A 93 -5.26 -3.48 -14.62
C THR A 93 -5.66 -4.39 -13.47
N LEU A 94 -5.90 -3.83 -12.27
CA LEU A 94 -6.14 -4.56 -11.03
C LEU A 94 -4.98 -5.46 -10.58
N GLU A 95 -3.78 -5.23 -11.13
CA GLU A 95 -2.58 -5.95 -10.69
C GLU A 95 -2.29 -5.64 -9.22
N VAL A 96 -2.17 -6.68 -8.40
CA VAL A 96 -1.85 -6.58 -6.97
C VAL A 96 -0.37 -6.84 -6.76
N THR A 97 0.30 -5.92 -6.08
CA THR A 97 1.68 -6.06 -5.64
C THR A 97 1.79 -5.77 -4.15
N ARG A 98 2.72 -6.47 -3.48
CA ARG A 98 3.04 -6.14 -2.10
C ARG A 98 3.77 -4.79 -2.04
N ASP A 99 3.36 -3.93 -1.11
CA ASP A 99 3.97 -2.61 -0.91
C ASP A 99 4.69 -2.57 0.44
N SER A 100 6.02 -2.63 0.43
CA SER A 100 6.82 -2.56 1.67
C SER A 100 7.01 -1.12 2.14
N TRP A 101 5.90 -0.40 2.32
CA TRP A 101 5.86 1.02 2.65
C TRP A 101 6.47 1.34 4.02
N LEU A 102 6.26 0.48 5.02
CA LEU A 102 6.78 0.63 6.37
C LEU A 102 7.71 -0.52 6.73
N ARG A 103 8.88 -0.18 7.27
CA ARG A 103 9.78 -1.15 7.90
C ARG A 103 9.37 -1.33 9.35
N THR A 104 9.35 -2.58 9.82
CA THR A 104 9.09 -2.93 11.21
C THR A 104 10.20 -3.85 11.72
N PRO A 105 10.60 -3.74 13.00
CA PRO A 105 11.48 -4.71 13.63
C PRO A 105 10.76 -6.02 14.01
N ASN A 106 9.42 -6.02 13.99
CA ASN A 106 8.64 -7.22 14.29
C ASN A 106 8.81 -8.28 13.19
N PRO A 107 8.74 -9.58 13.54
CA PRO A 107 8.65 -10.65 12.55
C PRO A 107 7.47 -10.40 11.59
N THR A 108 7.69 -10.64 10.30
CA THR A 108 6.66 -10.50 9.27
C THR A 108 6.63 -11.74 8.40
N ILE A 109 5.47 -12.01 7.81
CA ILE A 109 5.31 -13.00 6.75
C ILE A 109 5.35 -12.31 5.38
N GLY A 110 5.66 -13.07 4.34
CA GLY A 110 5.88 -12.54 2.99
C GLY A 110 4.62 -12.07 2.24
N CYS A 111 3.49 -11.90 2.95
CA CYS A 111 2.26 -11.33 2.41
C CYS A 111 2.46 -9.82 2.21
#